data_AF-A0A833EEE6-F1
#
_entry.id   AF-A0A833EEE6-F1
#
_cell.length_a   1.000
_cell.length_b   1.000
_cell.length_c   1.000
_cell.angle_alpha   90.00
_cell.angle_beta   90.00
_cell.angle_gamma   90.00
#
_symmetry.space_group_name_H-M   'P 1'
#
loop_
_entity.id
_entity.type
_entity.pdbx_description
1 polymer ?
#
loop_
_entity_poly.entity_id
_entity_poly.type
_entity_poly.pdbx_seq_one_letter_code
_entity_poly.pdbx_strand_id
1 'polypeptide(L)'
;IRRLREIASKNNARLVVAGCMAAAQPFAVKKIAPEAVLVSPSNMHLIWRAIEEGVDLLKEPENTKTRIMPEPKYAVKGRVAEVPLVDGCLGNCSFCITRVARRHVYSRPPRLVIEYVKKLVSHGVLEIRLTGQDTAVYGIDIVGKRLLPDIVRDIVELNGDFMVRIGMMSPDQLQPIIDEIVDVLKHPKVYKFLHIPVQSGDDRVLKIMGRKYTVDEVREAVKYVRSRIPGITVATDIIVGHPGEDEEAFENTLKLLEELRFERVHLAQYTPRPRTLAAAMPQVPDPVKKERSKKAMAIIERIGFEEHSRLVGSRARVLVVGPAERGGLEGRLYNYVQVILREKVEPGWHEVEIVEATWYDVRGKIV
;
A
#
# COMPACT_ATOMS: atom_id res chain seq x y z
N ILE A 1 -6.88 18.39 14.66
CA ILE A 1 -6.80 19.81 14.25
C ILE A 1 -7.01 20.76 15.43
N ARG A 2 -8.15 20.74 16.16
CA ARG A 2 -8.37 21.60 17.36
C ARG A 2 -7.19 21.59 18.34
N ARG A 3 -6.79 20.39 18.78
CA ARG A 3 -5.61 20.21 19.64
C ARG A 3 -4.31 20.77 19.03
N LEU A 4 -4.10 20.61 17.72
CA LEU A 4 -2.89 21.12 17.05
C LEU A 4 -2.89 22.65 16.97
N ARG A 5 -4.07 23.26 16.79
CA ARG A 5 -4.26 24.72 16.84
C ARG A 5 -3.93 25.28 18.22
N GLU A 6 -4.42 24.66 19.27
CA GLU A 6 -4.09 25.06 20.65
C GLU A 6 -2.59 24.98 20.93
N ILE A 7 -1.93 23.89 20.49
CA ILE A 7 -0.49 23.72 20.62
C ILE A 7 0.26 24.80 19.82
N ALA A 8 -0.13 25.05 18.57
CA ALA A 8 0.50 26.05 17.73
C ALA A 8 0.41 27.45 18.34
N SER A 9 -0.79 27.84 18.81
CA SER A 9 -1.02 29.12 19.49
C SER A 9 -0.18 29.27 20.75
N LYS A 10 -0.10 28.25 21.61
CA LYS A 10 0.73 28.28 22.83
C LYS A 10 2.22 28.45 22.56
N ASN A 11 2.70 27.99 21.41
CA ASN A 11 4.11 28.04 21.04
C ASN A 11 4.44 29.21 20.09
N ASN A 12 3.48 30.13 19.84
CA ASN A 12 3.60 31.18 18.82
C ASN A 12 4.06 30.63 17.45
N ALA A 13 3.59 29.42 17.12
CA ALA A 13 3.98 28.69 15.92
C ALA A 13 2.88 28.77 14.87
N ARG A 14 3.29 28.78 13.59
CA ARG A 14 2.38 28.70 12.46
C ARG A 14 1.85 27.27 12.32
N LEU A 15 0.53 27.11 12.23
CA LEU A 15 -0.09 25.81 11.96
C LEU A 15 -0.09 25.53 10.45
N VAL A 16 0.70 24.55 10.02
CA VAL A 16 0.66 24.04 8.64
C VAL A 16 -0.03 22.68 8.63
N VAL A 17 -1.06 22.52 7.81
CA VAL A 17 -1.79 21.26 7.60
C VAL A 17 -1.47 20.76 6.19
N ALA A 18 -0.68 19.69 6.11
CA ALA A 18 -0.21 19.13 4.85
C ALA A 18 -0.83 17.75 4.54
N GLY A 19 -0.88 17.38 3.26
CA GLY A 19 -1.30 16.05 2.79
C GLY A 19 -2.73 15.99 2.26
N CYS A 20 -3.28 14.78 2.09
CA CYS A 20 -4.50 14.56 1.32
C CYS A 20 -5.72 15.29 1.91
N MET A 21 -5.79 15.42 3.24
CA MET A 21 -6.88 16.13 3.91
C MET A 21 -6.91 17.63 3.54
N ALA A 22 -5.74 18.26 3.41
CA ALA A 22 -5.64 19.67 3.04
C ALA A 22 -6.21 19.92 1.64
N ALA A 23 -5.95 19.02 0.70
CA ALA A 23 -6.46 19.11 -0.67
C ALA A 23 -7.95 18.69 -0.78
N ALA A 24 -8.35 17.62 -0.09
CA ALA A 24 -9.69 17.06 -0.22
C ALA A 24 -10.76 17.83 0.56
N GLN A 25 -10.41 18.35 1.74
CA GLN A 25 -11.34 18.95 2.70
C GLN A 25 -10.84 20.30 3.26
N PRO A 26 -10.40 21.26 2.43
CA PRO A 26 -9.80 22.51 2.90
C PRO A 26 -10.74 23.31 3.81
N PHE A 27 -12.03 23.36 3.49
CA PHE A 27 -13.04 24.06 4.28
C PHE A 27 -13.23 23.46 5.69
N ALA A 28 -13.13 22.14 5.82
CA ALA A 28 -13.25 21.50 7.14
C ALA A 28 -12.08 21.88 8.05
N VAL A 29 -10.87 22.01 7.47
CA VAL A 29 -9.68 22.49 8.19
C VAL A 29 -9.86 23.97 8.55
N LYS A 30 -10.17 24.84 7.58
CA LYS A 30 -10.32 26.29 7.79
C LYS A 30 -11.47 26.64 8.74
N LYS A 31 -12.54 25.86 8.80
CA LYS A 31 -13.62 26.04 9.79
C LYS A 31 -13.13 25.85 11.23
N ILE A 32 -12.16 24.96 11.44
CA ILE A 32 -11.61 24.65 12.77
C ILE A 32 -10.41 25.56 13.11
N ALA A 33 -9.57 25.83 12.12
CA ALA A 33 -8.36 26.65 12.22
C ALA A 33 -8.27 27.56 10.99
N PRO A 34 -8.94 28.73 11.00
CA PRO A 34 -8.94 29.67 9.87
C PRO A 34 -7.54 30.11 9.44
N GLU A 35 -6.62 30.23 10.40
CA GLU A 35 -5.23 30.63 10.22
C GLU A 35 -4.32 29.52 9.69
N ALA A 36 -4.79 28.27 9.64
CA ALA A 36 -3.95 27.15 9.21
C ALA A 36 -3.57 27.29 7.74
N VAL A 37 -2.28 27.16 7.43
CA VAL A 37 -1.78 27.14 6.05
C VAL A 37 -1.88 25.73 5.50
N LEU A 38 -2.42 25.58 4.29
CA LEU A 38 -2.75 24.28 3.71
C LEU A 38 -1.77 23.88 2.60
N VAL A 39 -1.26 22.66 2.65
CA VAL A 39 -0.32 22.14 1.63
C VAL A 39 -0.83 20.83 1.05
N SER A 40 -1.07 20.79 -0.27
CA SER A 40 -1.49 19.56 -0.94
C SER A 40 -0.36 18.50 -0.96
N PRO A 41 -0.68 17.20 -1.09
CA PRO A 41 0.33 16.13 -1.16
C PRO A 41 1.41 16.40 -2.22
N SER A 42 1.01 16.92 -3.36
CA SER A 42 1.91 17.14 -4.48
C SER A 42 2.83 18.35 -4.31
N ASN A 43 2.53 19.24 -3.36
CA ASN A 43 3.30 20.46 -3.10
C ASN A 43 4.15 20.35 -1.84
N MET A 44 4.35 19.13 -1.33
CA MET A 44 5.12 18.92 -0.11
C MET A 44 6.55 19.46 -0.21
N HIS A 45 7.15 19.42 -1.40
CA HIS A 45 8.47 20.00 -1.68
C HIS A 45 8.54 21.53 -1.51
N LEU A 46 7.39 22.21 -1.53
CA LEU A 46 7.27 23.65 -1.34
C LEU A 46 6.81 24.01 0.08
N ILE A 47 6.82 23.06 1.04
CA ILE A 47 6.33 23.30 2.41
C ILE A 47 7.04 24.48 3.09
N TRP A 48 8.30 24.76 2.73
CA TRP A 48 9.03 25.93 3.22
C TRP A 48 8.30 27.24 2.91
N ARG A 49 7.66 27.39 1.75
CA ARG A 49 6.86 28.59 1.41
C ARG A 49 5.64 28.72 2.29
N ALA A 50 4.99 27.60 2.64
CA ALA A 50 3.89 27.62 3.61
C ALA A 50 4.37 28.03 5.01
N ILE A 51 5.59 27.65 5.39
CA ILE A 51 6.21 27.98 6.68
C ILE A 51 6.66 29.43 6.73
N GLU A 52 7.30 29.95 5.69
CA GLU A 52 7.90 31.30 5.65
C GLU A 52 6.90 32.35 5.16
N GLU A 53 6.32 32.16 3.97
CA GLU A 53 5.43 33.13 3.33
C GLU A 53 3.98 33.05 3.84
N GLY A 54 3.57 31.92 4.42
CA GLY A 54 2.21 31.76 4.97
C GLY A 54 1.13 31.54 3.91
N VAL A 55 1.51 31.04 2.74
CA VAL A 55 0.62 30.89 1.58
C VAL A 55 0.07 29.46 1.44
N ASP A 56 -1.22 29.35 1.10
CA ASP A 56 -1.85 28.05 0.82
C ASP A 56 -1.33 27.48 -0.51
N LEU A 57 -0.83 26.24 -0.47
CA LEU A 57 -0.25 25.51 -1.60
C LEU A 57 -1.15 24.35 -2.04
N LEU A 58 -2.39 24.68 -2.40
CA LEU A 58 -3.40 23.69 -2.82
C LEU A 58 -3.45 23.44 -4.33
N LYS A 59 -3.06 24.43 -5.15
CA LYS A 59 -3.09 24.32 -6.61
C LYS A 59 -1.94 23.46 -7.13
N GLU A 60 -2.17 22.73 -8.22
CA GLU A 60 -1.08 22.02 -8.89
C GLU A 60 -0.14 23.03 -9.56
N PRO A 61 1.18 23.05 -9.27
CA PRO A 61 2.12 23.79 -10.08
C PRO A 61 2.20 23.12 -11.45
N GLU A 62 2.22 23.91 -12.51
CA GLU A 62 2.15 23.41 -13.89
C GLU A 62 3.33 22.48 -14.27
N ASN A 63 4.45 22.50 -13.53
CA ASN A 63 5.70 21.85 -13.97
C ASN A 63 6.56 21.10 -12.93
N THR A 64 6.14 20.91 -11.66
CA THR A 64 7.07 20.40 -10.61
C THR A 64 6.75 19.04 -9.99
N LYS A 65 5.58 18.44 -10.24
CA LYS A 65 5.06 17.35 -9.40
C LYS A 65 5.77 15.99 -9.51
N THR A 66 6.58 15.74 -10.53
CA THR A 66 7.14 14.40 -10.80
C THR A 66 8.64 14.26 -10.53
N ARG A 67 9.39 15.34 -10.27
CA ARG A 67 10.87 15.27 -10.27
C ARG A 67 11.55 15.21 -8.91
N ILE A 68 10.82 15.26 -7.80
CA ILE A 68 11.44 15.33 -6.48
C ILE A 68 11.25 14.00 -5.76
N MET A 69 12.39 13.39 -5.43
CA MET A 69 12.46 12.28 -4.49
C MET A 69 12.67 12.82 -3.08
N PRO A 70 12.13 12.15 -2.05
CA PRO A 70 12.47 12.49 -0.67
C PRO A 70 13.98 12.33 -0.43
N GLU A 71 14.54 13.03 0.55
CA GLU A 71 15.92 12.75 0.93
C GLU A 71 16.01 11.33 1.53
N PRO A 72 17.05 10.53 1.19
CA PRO A 72 17.19 9.16 1.67
C PRO A 72 17.00 9.00 3.18
N LYS A 73 17.59 9.90 3.99
CA LYS A 73 17.51 9.85 5.46
C LYS A 73 16.08 9.94 6.02
N TYR A 74 15.13 10.51 5.27
CA TYR A 74 13.72 10.63 5.66
C TYR A 74 12.84 9.53 5.05
N ALA A 75 13.32 8.84 4.02
CA ALA A 75 12.62 7.73 3.37
C ALA A 75 12.96 6.37 3.98
N VAL A 76 14.01 6.30 4.81
CA VAL A 76 14.52 5.07 5.42
C VAL A 76 14.03 4.93 6.86
N LYS A 77 13.43 3.78 7.19
CA LYS A 77 13.12 3.34 8.55
C LYS A 77 13.77 1.98 8.79
N GLY A 78 14.72 1.91 9.72
CA GLY A 78 15.59 0.73 9.84
C GLY A 78 16.45 0.59 8.58
N ARG A 79 16.37 -0.55 7.90
CA ARG A 79 16.98 -0.82 6.59
C ARG A 79 15.95 -0.89 5.46
N VAL A 80 14.74 -0.35 5.67
CA VAL A 80 13.66 -0.33 4.67
C VAL A 80 13.50 1.08 4.12
N ALA A 81 13.42 1.23 2.80
CA ALA A 81 13.15 2.49 2.13
C ALA A 81 11.85 2.46 1.33
N GLU A 82 11.08 3.54 1.39
CA GLU A 82 9.96 3.77 0.48
C GLU A 82 10.43 4.57 -0.75
N VAL A 83 10.12 4.05 -1.93
CA VAL A 83 10.42 4.67 -3.22
C VAL A 83 9.11 4.96 -3.94
N PRO A 84 8.63 6.23 -3.91
CA PRO A 84 7.40 6.59 -4.59
C PRO A 84 7.63 6.53 -6.11
N LEU A 85 6.92 5.64 -6.80
CA LEU A 85 6.94 5.54 -8.26
C LEU A 85 5.93 6.48 -8.90
N VAL A 86 4.73 6.54 -8.35
CA VAL A 86 3.60 7.20 -8.99
C VAL A 86 2.66 7.80 -7.96
N ASP A 87 2.25 9.05 -8.23
CA ASP A 87 1.16 9.71 -7.53
C ASP A 87 -0.11 9.62 -8.37
N GLY A 88 -1.24 9.32 -7.72
CA GLY A 88 -2.54 9.17 -8.39
C GLY A 88 -2.75 7.79 -9.02
N CYS A 89 -3.94 7.61 -9.60
CA CYS A 89 -4.42 6.34 -10.18
C CYS A 89 -5.45 6.66 -11.27
N LEU A 90 -5.64 5.74 -12.24
CA LEU A 90 -6.66 5.86 -13.29
C LEU A 90 -8.07 5.45 -12.84
N GLY A 91 -8.20 4.89 -11.63
CA GLY A 91 -9.47 4.44 -11.07
C GLY A 91 -10.42 5.58 -10.73
N ASN A 92 -11.72 5.39 -11.00
CA ASN A 92 -12.78 6.33 -10.65
C ASN A 92 -13.67 5.77 -9.53
N CYS A 93 -13.06 5.27 -8.46
CA CYS A 93 -13.77 4.54 -7.41
C CYS A 93 -14.78 5.44 -6.68
N SER A 94 -16.00 4.95 -6.49
CA SER A 94 -17.12 5.72 -5.93
C SER A 94 -16.90 6.16 -4.48
N PHE A 95 -15.94 5.55 -3.78
CA PHE A 95 -15.62 5.79 -2.38
C PHE A 95 -14.26 6.47 -2.13
N CYS A 96 -13.40 6.58 -3.15
CA CYS A 96 -12.00 6.96 -2.95
C CYS A 96 -11.81 8.48 -2.93
N ILE A 97 -11.46 9.02 -1.76
CA ILE A 97 -11.16 10.45 -1.61
C ILE A 97 -9.86 10.87 -2.29
N THR A 98 -8.95 9.92 -2.54
CA THR A 98 -7.68 10.20 -3.21
C THR A 98 -7.86 10.74 -4.62
N ARG A 99 -8.97 10.41 -5.30
CA ARG A 99 -9.36 11.02 -6.57
C ARG A 99 -9.50 12.54 -6.45
N VAL A 100 -10.01 13.03 -5.32
CA VAL A 100 -10.15 14.45 -5.05
C VAL A 100 -8.81 15.06 -4.66
N ALA A 101 -8.01 14.34 -3.86
CA ALA A 101 -6.76 14.85 -3.29
C ALA A 101 -5.57 14.88 -4.27
N ARG A 102 -5.46 13.91 -5.18
CA ARG A 102 -4.30 13.71 -6.07
C ARG A 102 -4.62 13.83 -7.56
N ARG A 103 -5.87 13.53 -7.95
CA ARG A 103 -6.46 13.76 -9.29
C ARG A 103 -5.85 12.97 -10.45
N HIS A 104 -4.60 13.26 -10.84
CA HIS A 104 -3.97 12.73 -12.04
C HIS A 104 -2.86 11.75 -11.72
N VAL A 105 -2.56 10.87 -12.67
CA VAL A 105 -1.39 10.00 -12.63
C VAL A 105 -0.15 10.84 -12.95
N TYR A 106 0.84 10.74 -12.09
CA TYR A 106 2.11 11.43 -12.19
C TYR A 106 3.23 10.47 -11.81
N SER A 107 3.96 9.96 -12.80
CA SER A 107 5.06 9.02 -12.59
C SER A 107 6.38 9.75 -12.37
N ARG A 108 7.23 9.20 -11.50
CA ARG A 108 8.63 9.61 -11.39
C ARG A 108 9.39 9.20 -12.66
N PRO A 109 10.31 10.03 -13.19
CA PRO A 109 11.14 9.61 -14.32
C PRO A 109 11.99 8.37 -13.98
N PRO A 110 12.08 7.36 -14.86
CA PRO A 110 12.86 6.14 -14.62
C PRO A 110 14.30 6.40 -14.17
N ARG A 111 15.00 7.33 -14.84
CA ARG A 111 16.37 7.73 -14.46
C ARG A 111 16.47 8.19 -13.00
N LEU A 112 15.51 9.00 -12.56
CA LEU A 112 15.48 9.51 -11.19
C LEU A 112 15.23 8.39 -10.18
N VAL A 113 14.34 7.44 -10.50
CA VAL A 113 14.09 6.25 -9.67
C VAL A 113 15.36 5.43 -9.51
N ILE A 114 16.08 5.14 -10.60
CA ILE A 114 17.32 4.37 -10.56
C ILE A 114 18.42 5.09 -9.77
N GLU A 115 18.64 6.38 -10.01
CA GLU A 115 19.62 7.18 -9.25
C GLU A 115 19.28 7.22 -7.76
N TYR A 116 17.99 7.30 -7.43
CA TYR A 116 17.52 7.31 -6.04
C TYR A 116 17.72 5.95 -5.35
N VAL A 117 17.38 4.86 -6.02
CA VAL A 117 17.62 3.50 -5.51
C VAL A 117 19.11 3.25 -5.31
N LYS A 118 19.97 3.63 -6.26
CA LYS A 118 21.44 3.51 -6.11
C LYS A 118 21.93 4.19 -4.84
N LYS A 119 21.44 5.40 -4.54
CA LYS A 119 21.76 6.12 -3.31
C LYS A 119 21.25 5.36 -2.09
N LEU A 120 20.02 4.86 -2.09
CA LEU A 120 19.47 4.11 -0.95
C LEU A 120 20.31 2.86 -0.64
N VAL A 121 20.66 2.08 -1.66
CA VAL A 121 21.48 0.88 -1.52
C VAL A 121 22.88 1.23 -1.00
N SER A 122 23.49 2.33 -1.46
CA SER A 122 24.79 2.79 -0.93
C SER A 122 24.74 3.22 0.54
N HIS A 123 23.56 3.51 1.09
CA HIS A 123 23.35 3.78 2.52
C HIS A 123 22.97 2.51 3.31
N GLY A 124 23.11 1.33 2.70
CA GLY A 124 22.87 0.03 3.32
C GLY A 124 21.39 -0.28 3.53
N VAL A 125 20.50 0.22 2.67
CA VAL A 125 19.10 -0.23 2.60
C VAL A 125 19.06 -1.66 2.09
N LEU A 126 18.32 -2.51 2.81
CA LEU A 126 18.14 -3.93 2.49
C LEU A 126 16.78 -4.21 1.84
N GLU A 127 15.79 -3.34 2.02
CA GLU A 127 14.48 -3.48 1.39
C GLU A 127 14.02 -2.19 0.73
N ILE A 128 13.62 -2.30 -0.53
CA ILE A 128 13.03 -1.23 -1.33
C ILE A 128 11.56 -1.53 -1.53
N ARG A 129 10.70 -0.63 -1.07
CA ARG A 129 9.26 -0.68 -1.32
C ARG A 129 8.90 0.29 -2.41
N LEU A 130 8.53 -0.22 -3.57
CA LEU A 130 7.98 0.58 -4.64
C LEU A 130 6.55 0.96 -4.28
N THR A 131 6.28 2.25 -4.12
CA THR A 131 4.99 2.74 -3.61
C THR A 131 4.27 3.61 -4.63
N GLY A 132 2.94 3.62 -4.53
CA GLY A 132 2.06 4.44 -5.35
C GLY A 132 0.61 4.19 -4.98
N GLN A 133 -0.30 5.01 -5.49
CA GLN A 133 -1.74 4.72 -5.38
C GLN A 133 -2.18 3.57 -6.27
N ASP A 134 -1.42 3.27 -7.32
CA ASP A 134 -1.54 2.08 -8.15
C ASP A 134 -0.23 1.96 -8.91
N THR A 135 0.59 0.97 -8.60
CA THR A 135 1.92 0.88 -9.22
C THR A 135 1.86 0.41 -10.67
N ALA A 136 0.79 -0.29 -11.08
CA ALA A 136 0.68 -0.84 -12.44
C ALA A 136 0.53 0.25 -13.50
N VAL A 137 0.07 1.46 -13.13
CA VAL A 137 -0.07 2.59 -14.07
C VAL A 137 1.22 3.39 -14.26
N TYR A 138 2.30 3.04 -13.57
CA TYR A 138 3.58 3.75 -13.68
C TYR A 138 4.07 3.81 -15.14
N GLY A 139 4.44 5.00 -15.60
CA GLY A 139 4.98 5.27 -16.93
C GLY A 139 3.94 5.65 -17.99
N ILE A 140 2.64 5.42 -17.75
CA ILE A 140 1.58 5.71 -18.74
C ILE A 140 1.59 7.20 -19.12
N ASP A 141 1.76 8.10 -18.15
CA ASP A 141 1.81 9.56 -18.34
C ASP A 141 3.12 10.06 -18.96
N ILE A 142 4.15 9.21 -19.06
CA ILE A 142 5.45 9.57 -19.63
C ILE A 142 5.54 9.16 -21.10
N VAL A 143 5.22 7.91 -21.41
CA VAL A 143 5.44 7.31 -22.75
C VAL A 143 4.21 6.59 -23.32
N GLY A 144 3.05 6.69 -22.65
CA GLY A 144 1.83 6.01 -23.08
C GLY A 144 1.81 4.50 -22.85
N LYS A 145 2.78 3.94 -22.10
CA LYS A 145 2.90 2.51 -21.77
C LYS A 145 3.20 2.30 -20.29
N ARG A 146 2.85 1.11 -19.77
CA ARG A 146 3.17 0.71 -18.40
C ARG A 146 4.63 0.28 -18.32
N LEU A 147 5.43 0.99 -17.53
CA LEU A 147 6.87 0.75 -17.36
C LEU A 147 7.21 0.04 -16.04
N LEU A 148 6.21 -0.41 -15.28
CA LEU A 148 6.46 -1.06 -13.98
C LEU A 148 7.38 -2.30 -14.11
N PRO A 149 7.16 -3.23 -15.07
CA PRO A 149 8.07 -4.35 -15.22
C PRO A 149 9.50 -3.91 -15.62
N ASP A 150 9.62 -2.92 -16.50
CA ASP A 150 10.92 -2.40 -16.96
C ASP A 150 11.73 -1.79 -15.82
N ILE A 151 11.10 -0.91 -15.03
CA ILE A 151 11.82 -0.27 -13.92
C ILE A 151 12.21 -1.27 -12.85
N VAL A 152 11.42 -2.33 -12.62
CA VAL A 152 11.80 -3.40 -11.68
C VAL A 152 12.99 -4.18 -12.23
N ARG A 153 13.02 -4.50 -13.53
CA ARG A 153 14.20 -5.13 -14.17
C ARG A 153 15.45 -4.27 -13.99
N ASP A 154 15.36 -2.97 -14.28
CA ASP A 154 16.48 -2.05 -14.14
C ASP A 154 16.97 -1.93 -12.67
N ILE A 155 16.06 -1.99 -11.70
CA ILE A 155 16.40 -1.92 -10.28
C ILE A 155 17.14 -3.18 -9.83
N VAL A 156 16.70 -4.38 -10.22
CA VAL A 156 17.30 -5.62 -9.71
C VAL A 156 18.71 -5.88 -10.26
N GLU A 157 19.06 -5.29 -11.40
CA GLU A 157 20.41 -5.30 -11.97
C GLU A 157 21.41 -4.43 -11.18
N LEU A 158 20.95 -3.59 -10.24
CA LEU A 158 21.84 -2.79 -9.42
C LEU A 158 22.65 -3.66 -8.45
N ASN A 159 23.93 -3.33 -8.32
CA ASN A 159 24.83 -3.96 -7.34
C ASN A 159 24.34 -3.73 -5.91
N GLY A 160 24.46 -4.76 -5.07
CA GLY A 160 24.03 -4.75 -3.68
C GLY A 160 23.11 -5.93 -3.35
N ASP A 161 23.05 -6.27 -2.06
CA ASP A 161 22.16 -7.29 -1.51
C ASP A 161 20.95 -6.61 -0.87
N PHE A 162 19.87 -6.54 -1.65
CA PHE A 162 18.60 -5.95 -1.23
C PHE A 162 17.43 -6.66 -1.92
N MET A 163 16.25 -6.51 -1.33
CA MET A 163 14.99 -7.03 -1.85
C MET A 163 14.05 -5.90 -2.29
N VAL A 164 13.30 -6.15 -3.35
CA VAL A 164 12.28 -5.24 -3.89
C VAL A 164 10.89 -5.79 -3.58
N ARG A 165 10.05 -4.97 -2.96
CA ARG A 165 8.61 -5.19 -2.87
C ARG A 165 7.88 -4.25 -3.81
N ILE A 166 7.07 -4.83 -4.69
CA ILE A 166 6.17 -4.08 -5.56
C ILE A 166 4.92 -3.70 -4.75
N GLY A 167 4.45 -2.47 -4.95
CA GLY A 167 3.24 -1.95 -4.34
C GLY A 167 1.98 -2.59 -4.91
N MET A 168 0.83 -2.11 -4.44
CA MET A 168 -0.45 -2.62 -4.92
C MET A 168 -0.69 -2.27 -6.40
N MET A 169 -1.45 -3.13 -7.06
CA MET A 169 -1.85 -3.01 -8.46
C MET A 169 -3.35 -3.32 -8.54
N SER A 170 -4.15 -2.43 -9.13
CA SER A 170 -5.56 -2.76 -9.32
C SER A 170 -5.69 -3.87 -10.38
N PRO A 171 -6.65 -4.81 -10.25
CA PRO A 171 -6.80 -5.92 -11.19
C PRO A 171 -6.85 -5.48 -12.67
N ASP A 172 -7.63 -4.46 -12.98
CA ASP A 172 -7.78 -3.93 -14.35
C ASP A 172 -6.50 -3.31 -14.93
N GLN A 173 -5.58 -2.86 -14.06
CA GLN A 173 -4.30 -2.28 -14.48
C GLN A 173 -3.18 -3.32 -14.49
N LEU A 174 -3.29 -4.39 -13.68
CA LEU A 174 -2.38 -5.53 -13.68
C LEU A 174 -2.58 -6.41 -14.91
N GLN A 175 -3.82 -6.71 -15.30
CA GLN A 175 -4.13 -7.67 -16.37
C GLN A 175 -3.32 -7.44 -17.67
N PRO A 176 -3.18 -6.20 -18.18
CA PRO A 176 -2.41 -5.96 -19.41
C PRO A 176 -0.90 -6.23 -19.32
N ILE A 177 -0.34 -6.43 -18.12
CA ILE A 177 1.09 -6.65 -17.86
C ILE A 177 1.34 -7.84 -16.95
N ILE A 178 0.37 -8.74 -16.78
CA ILE A 178 0.43 -9.79 -15.76
C ILE A 178 1.59 -10.77 -16.02
N ASP A 179 1.90 -11.06 -17.29
CA ASP A 179 2.99 -11.96 -17.69
C ASP A 179 4.35 -11.36 -17.31
N GLU A 180 4.57 -10.10 -17.67
CA GLU A 180 5.81 -9.39 -17.35
C GLU A 180 5.96 -9.17 -15.85
N ILE A 181 4.85 -8.97 -15.13
CA ILE A 181 4.84 -8.91 -13.66
C ILE A 181 5.21 -10.26 -13.05
N VAL A 182 4.66 -11.37 -13.54
CA VAL A 182 5.05 -12.72 -13.10
C VAL A 182 6.54 -12.95 -13.32
N ASP A 183 7.09 -12.52 -14.44
CA ASP A 183 8.51 -12.71 -14.73
C ASP A 183 9.42 -11.90 -13.82
N VAL A 184 9.10 -10.63 -13.53
CA VAL A 184 9.89 -9.87 -12.55
C VAL A 184 9.72 -10.40 -11.13
N LEU A 185 8.52 -10.88 -10.77
CA LEU A 185 8.28 -11.51 -9.47
C LEU A 185 9.08 -12.79 -9.28
N LYS A 186 9.49 -13.51 -10.34
CA LYS A 186 10.38 -14.68 -10.21
C LYS A 186 11.82 -14.32 -9.86
N HIS A 187 12.27 -13.09 -10.11
CA HIS A 187 13.64 -12.68 -9.86
C HIS A 187 14.05 -12.82 -8.37
N PRO A 188 15.25 -13.31 -8.02
CA PRO A 188 15.66 -13.55 -6.63
C PRO A 188 15.63 -12.32 -5.72
N LYS A 189 15.94 -11.13 -6.26
CA LYS A 189 15.87 -9.85 -5.53
C LYS A 189 14.45 -9.27 -5.43
N VAL A 190 13.41 -9.98 -5.86
CA VAL A 190 12.01 -9.53 -5.77
C VAL A 190 11.25 -10.48 -4.86
N TYR A 191 10.54 -9.91 -3.89
CA TYR A 191 9.68 -10.69 -3.01
C TYR A 191 8.58 -11.39 -3.80
N LYS A 192 8.29 -12.65 -3.47
CA LYS A 192 7.16 -13.40 -4.02
C LYS A 192 5.88 -12.93 -3.34
N PHE A 193 5.48 -11.71 -3.67
CA PHE A 193 4.38 -11.00 -3.06
C PHE A 193 3.61 -10.22 -4.11
N LEU A 194 2.31 -10.47 -4.21
CA LEU A 194 1.38 -9.73 -5.07
C LEU A 194 0.31 -9.07 -4.21
N HIS A 195 0.14 -7.75 -4.32
CA HIS A 195 -0.98 -7.05 -3.67
C HIS A 195 -1.99 -6.62 -4.72
N ILE A 196 -3.13 -7.32 -4.76
CA ILE A 196 -4.22 -7.14 -5.72
C ILE A 196 -5.54 -6.82 -4.99
N PRO A 197 -5.92 -5.54 -4.85
CA PRO A 197 -7.10 -5.13 -4.08
C PRO A 197 -8.41 -5.49 -4.78
N VAL A 198 -9.19 -6.46 -4.27
CA VAL A 198 -10.48 -6.85 -4.86
C VAL A 198 -11.62 -5.94 -4.39
N GLN A 199 -11.58 -5.50 -3.13
CA GLN A 199 -12.58 -4.69 -2.41
C GLN A 199 -13.89 -5.40 -2.05
N SER A 200 -14.50 -6.14 -2.96
CA SER A 200 -15.74 -6.89 -2.75
C SER A 200 -15.74 -8.17 -3.57
N GLY A 201 -16.36 -9.24 -3.06
CA GLY A 201 -16.56 -10.48 -3.80
C GLY A 201 -17.86 -10.53 -4.60
N ASP A 202 -18.49 -9.39 -4.87
CA ASP A 202 -19.75 -9.29 -5.62
C ASP A 202 -19.66 -8.29 -6.79
N ASP A 203 -19.94 -8.73 -8.01
CA ASP A 203 -19.80 -7.92 -9.22
C ASP A 203 -20.74 -6.71 -9.27
N ARG A 204 -21.94 -6.81 -8.68
CA ARG A 204 -22.87 -5.68 -8.61
C ARG A 204 -22.30 -4.61 -7.66
N VAL A 205 -21.76 -5.00 -6.52
CA VAL A 205 -21.07 -4.07 -5.62
C VAL A 205 -19.80 -3.51 -6.26
N LEU A 206 -18.99 -4.31 -6.96
CA LEU A 206 -17.81 -3.84 -7.70
C LEU A 206 -18.17 -2.78 -8.74
N LYS A 207 -19.26 -2.97 -9.48
CA LYS A 207 -19.80 -1.99 -10.43
C LYS A 207 -20.21 -0.69 -9.74
N ILE A 208 -20.91 -0.77 -8.60
CA ILE A 208 -21.28 0.41 -7.78
C ILE A 208 -20.03 1.10 -7.21
N MET A 209 -19.02 0.33 -6.86
CA MET A 209 -17.70 0.82 -6.43
C MET A 209 -16.93 1.53 -7.56
N GLY A 210 -17.37 1.42 -8.82
CA GLY A 210 -16.69 1.96 -9.99
C GLY A 210 -15.44 1.17 -10.37
N ARG A 211 -15.42 -0.15 -10.07
CA ARG A 211 -14.38 -1.06 -10.52
C ARG A 211 -14.62 -1.47 -11.97
N LYS A 212 -13.53 -1.68 -12.70
CA LYS A 212 -13.51 -2.04 -14.13
C LYS A 212 -13.06 -3.49 -14.33
N TYR A 213 -13.30 -4.31 -13.32
CA TYR A 213 -12.97 -5.72 -13.29
C TYR A 213 -14.06 -6.49 -12.57
N THR A 214 -14.15 -7.79 -12.82
CA THR A 214 -15.06 -8.73 -12.15
C THR A 214 -14.33 -9.55 -11.10
N VAL A 215 -15.12 -10.26 -10.27
CA VAL A 215 -14.59 -11.24 -9.32
C VAL A 215 -13.86 -12.38 -10.04
N ASP A 216 -14.39 -12.82 -11.19
CA ASP A 216 -13.77 -13.90 -11.97
C ASP A 216 -12.41 -13.51 -12.55
N GLU A 217 -12.25 -12.28 -13.05
CA GLU A 217 -10.94 -11.79 -13.51
C GLU A 217 -9.90 -11.76 -12.37
N VAL A 218 -10.34 -11.49 -11.14
CA VAL A 218 -9.46 -11.60 -9.96
C VAL A 218 -9.14 -13.05 -9.64
N ARG A 219 -10.12 -13.96 -9.67
CA ARG A 219 -9.87 -15.40 -9.49
C ARG A 219 -8.86 -15.92 -10.49
N GLU A 220 -9.03 -15.56 -11.76
CA GLU A 220 -8.13 -15.93 -12.84
C GLU A 220 -6.72 -15.38 -12.61
N ALA A 221 -6.58 -14.09 -12.27
CA ALA A 221 -5.27 -13.50 -11.97
C ALA A 221 -4.57 -14.22 -10.80
N VAL A 222 -5.28 -14.50 -9.71
CA VAL A 222 -4.72 -15.16 -8.53
C VAL A 222 -4.30 -16.61 -8.85
N LYS A 223 -5.17 -17.38 -9.53
CA LYS A 223 -4.86 -18.74 -9.97
C LYS A 223 -3.69 -18.74 -10.95
N TYR A 224 -3.66 -17.78 -11.87
CA TYR A 224 -2.59 -17.60 -12.84
C TYR A 224 -1.24 -17.43 -12.13
N VAL A 225 -1.12 -16.44 -11.25
CA VAL A 225 0.14 -16.11 -10.59
C VAL A 225 0.60 -17.25 -9.68
N ARG A 226 -0.30 -17.86 -8.89
CA ARG A 226 0.04 -18.99 -8.00
C ARG A 226 0.56 -20.21 -8.75
N SER A 227 0.03 -20.49 -9.94
CA SER A 227 0.50 -21.66 -10.72
C SER A 227 1.89 -21.44 -11.35
N ARG A 228 2.35 -20.19 -11.49
CA ARG A 228 3.69 -19.86 -12.01
C ARG A 228 4.71 -19.56 -10.91
N ILE A 229 4.26 -19.17 -9.72
CA ILE A 229 5.11 -18.84 -8.58
C ILE A 229 4.57 -19.58 -7.33
N PRO A 230 4.93 -20.86 -7.15
CA PRO A 230 4.56 -21.61 -5.95
C PRO A 230 5.04 -20.89 -4.68
N GLY A 231 4.18 -20.81 -3.67
CA GLY A 231 4.50 -20.16 -2.38
C GLY A 231 4.40 -18.63 -2.39
N ILE A 232 3.94 -18.01 -3.49
CA ILE A 232 3.68 -16.57 -3.52
C ILE A 232 2.59 -16.18 -2.52
N THR A 233 2.83 -15.10 -1.76
CA THR A 233 1.82 -14.46 -0.93
C THR A 233 0.98 -13.51 -1.77
N VAL A 234 -0.35 -13.68 -1.72
CA VAL A 234 -1.31 -12.77 -2.35
C VAL A 234 -2.02 -11.97 -1.25
N ALA A 235 -1.79 -10.66 -1.28
CA ALA A 235 -2.45 -9.69 -0.44
C ALA A 235 -3.66 -9.08 -1.16
N THR A 236 -4.73 -8.80 -0.43
CA THR A 236 -5.87 -8.05 -0.95
C THR A 236 -6.41 -7.03 0.05
N ASP A 237 -7.28 -6.14 -0.42
CA ASP A 237 -8.03 -5.21 0.41
C ASP A 237 -9.52 -5.50 0.24
N ILE A 238 -10.29 -5.51 1.33
CA ILE A 238 -11.75 -5.70 1.35
C ILE A 238 -12.40 -4.53 2.08
N ILE A 239 -13.51 -4.03 1.53
CA ILE A 239 -14.35 -3.03 2.17
C ILE A 239 -15.72 -3.64 2.44
N VAL A 240 -16.08 -3.77 3.72
CA VAL A 240 -17.43 -4.21 4.12
C VAL A 240 -18.36 -3.04 4.41
N GLY A 241 -19.63 -3.22 4.10
CA GLY A 241 -20.68 -2.22 4.35
C GLY A 241 -20.65 -1.05 3.39
N HIS A 242 -20.13 -1.25 2.17
CA HIS A 242 -20.22 -0.24 1.12
C HIS A 242 -21.71 0.03 0.78
N PRO A 243 -22.13 1.29 0.54
CA PRO A 243 -23.49 1.62 0.12
C PRO A 243 -23.92 0.83 -1.13
N GLY A 244 -24.90 -0.05 -0.98
CA GLY A 244 -25.35 -0.98 -2.03
C GLY A 244 -24.98 -2.45 -1.78
N GLU A 245 -24.21 -2.74 -0.74
CA GLU A 245 -23.90 -4.11 -0.27
C GLU A 245 -25.04 -4.65 0.62
N ASP A 246 -25.86 -5.53 0.07
CA ASP A 246 -26.83 -6.33 0.81
C ASP A 246 -26.19 -7.61 1.37
N GLU A 247 -27.00 -8.49 1.96
CA GLU A 247 -26.52 -9.69 2.63
C GLU A 247 -25.95 -10.73 1.65
N GLU A 248 -26.56 -10.88 0.48
CA GLU A 248 -26.07 -11.79 -0.56
C GLU A 248 -24.70 -11.36 -1.08
N ALA A 249 -24.52 -10.06 -1.36
CA ALA A 249 -23.23 -9.52 -1.79
C ALA A 249 -22.13 -9.68 -0.73
N PHE A 250 -22.49 -9.52 0.55
CA PHE A 250 -21.56 -9.78 1.64
C PHE A 250 -21.19 -11.27 1.73
N GLU A 251 -22.17 -12.17 1.59
CA GLU A 251 -21.92 -13.61 1.59
C GLU A 251 -21.02 -14.05 0.42
N ASN A 252 -21.19 -13.45 -0.77
CA ASN A 252 -20.29 -13.65 -1.91
C ASN A 252 -18.84 -13.22 -1.59
N THR A 253 -18.68 -12.15 -0.81
CA THR A 253 -17.36 -11.72 -0.32
C THR A 253 -16.74 -12.74 0.63
N LEU A 254 -17.52 -13.33 1.55
CA LEU A 254 -17.03 -14.38 2.45
C LEU A 254 -16.63 -15.63 1.65
N LYS A 255 -17.43 -16.05 0.68
CA LYS A 255 -17.10 -17.18 -0.22
C LYS A 255 -15.80 -16.94 -0.99
N LEU A 256 -15.57 -15.71 -1.48
CA LEU A 256 -14.33 -15.38 -2.17
C LEU A 256 -13.10 -15.50 -1.25
N LEU A 257 -13.22 -15.06 0.01
CA LEU A 257 -12.15 -15.19 1.00
C LEU A 257 -11.81 -16.66 1.27
N GLU A 258 -12.83 -17.51 1.41
CA GLU A 258 -12.69 -18.96 1.60
C GLU A 258 -12.08 -19.64 0.36
N GLU A 259 -12.53 -19.27 -0.84
CA GLU A 259 -12.07 -19.87 -2.09
C GLU A 259 -10.61 -19.50 -2.39
N LEU A 260 -10.28 -18.21 -2.36
CA LEU A 260 -8.96 -17.74 -2.77
C LEU A 260 -7.94 -17.75 -1.64
N ARG A 261 -8.35 -17.92 -0.38
CA ARG A 261 -7.45 -18.07 0.77
C ARG A 261 -6.27 -17.10 0.73
N PHE A 262 -6.57 -15.80 0.65
CA PHE A 262 -5.54 -14.76 0.64
C PHE A 262 -4.72 -14.82 1.93
N GLU A 263 -3.40 -14.86 1.82
CA GLU A 263 -2.49 -14.96 2.96
C GLU A 263 -2.47 -13.65 3.77
N ARG A 264 -2.78 -12.52 3.12
CA ARG A 264 -2.95 -11.22 3.79
C ARG A 264 -4.17 -10.48 3.27
N VAL A 265 -5.01 -10.00 4.19
CA VAL A 265 -6.19 -9.19 3.86
C VAL A 265 -6.21 -7.94 4.70
N HIS A 266 -6.26 -6.77 4.05
CA HIS A 266 -6.61 -5.53 4.74
C HIS A 266 -8.11 -5.33 4.69
N LEU A 267 -8.77 -5.63 5.81
CA LEU A 267 -10.20 -5.39 5.96
C LEU A 267 -10.47 -3.97 6.46
N ALA A 268 -11.36 -3.27 5.79
CA ALA A 268 -11.85 -1.96 6.21
C ALA A 268 -13.37 -1.94 6.27
N GLN A 269 -13.91 -1.22 7.25
CA GLN A 269 -15.32 -0.82 7.23
C GLN A 269 -15.47 0.41 6.36
N TYR A 270 -16.49 0.42 5.48
CA TYR A 270 -16.78 1.60 4.69
C TYR A 270 -17.06 2.80 5.59
N THR A 271 -16.33 3.89 5.33
CA THR A 271 -16.55 5.18 5.97
C THR A 271 -16.85 6.22 4.88
N PRO A 272 -17.97 6.96 4.97
CA PRO A 272 -18.28 7.99 3.99
C PRO A 272 -17.20 9.07 3.99
N ARG A 273 -16.73 9.42 2.79
CA ARG A 273 -15.77 10.49 2.57
C ARG A 273 -16.46 11.61 1.78
N PRO A 274 -16.32 12.88 2.18
CA PRO A 274 -16.99 13.96 1.45
C PRO A 274 -16.61 13.99 -0.04
N ARG A 275 -17.54 14.39 -0.90
CA ARG A 275 -17.34 14.52 -2.36
C ARG A 275 -17.08 13.21 -3.10
N THR A 276 -17.36 12.06 -2.46
CA THR A 276 -17.40 10.77 -3.14
C THR A 276 -18.85 10.40 -3.44
N LEU A 277 -19.08 9.62 -4.51
CA LEU A 277 -20.43 9.24 -4.93
C LEU A 277 -21.10 8.37 -3.85
N ALA A 278 -20.36 7.43 -3.28
CA ALA A 278 -20.86 6.53 -2.24
C ALA A 278 -21.29 7.27 -0.97
N ALA A 279 -20.73 8.45 -0.67
CA ALA A 279 -21.16 9.24 0.49
C ALA A 279 -22.57 9.83 0.34
N ALA A 280 -23.08 9.96 -0.89
CA ALA A 280 -24.43 10.47 -1.17
C ALA A 280 -25.49 9.35 -1.26
N MET A 281 -25.07 8.08 -1.23
CA MET A 281 -25.96 6.92 -1.33
C MET A 281 -26.62 6.58 0.02
N PRO A 282 -27.70 5.77 0.06
CA PRO A 282 -28.21 5.19 1.29
C PRO A 282 -27.13 4.36 1.99
N GLN A 283 -26.82 4.72 3.24
CA GLN A 283 -25.70 4.12 3.98
C GLN A 283 -26.11 2.82 4.68
N VAL A 284 -25.20 1.84 4.68
CA VAL A 284 -25.34 0.65 5.54
C VAL A 284 -25.16 1.08 7.02
N PRO A 285 -26.04 0.66 7.95
CA PRO A 285 -25.91 0.98 9.36
C PRO A 285 -24.61 0.46 9.99
N ASP A 286 -24.00 1.23 10.88
CA ASP A 286 -22.73 0.85 11.52
C ASP A 286 -22.78 -0.46 12.32
N PRO A 287 -23.88 -0.85 13.01
CA PRO A 287 -23.98 -2.17 13.63
C PRO A 287 -23.80 -3.31 12.62
N VAL A 288 -24.38 -3.18 11.42
CA VAL A 288 -24.25 -4.18 10.34
C VAL A 288 -22.81 -4.22 9.85
N LYS A 289 -22.15 -3.07 9.64
CA LYS A 289 -20.72 -3.04 9.23
C LYS A 289 -19.82 -3.72 10.26
N LYS A 290 -20.09 -3.53 11.56
CA LYS A 290 -19.34 -4.16 12.65
C LYS A 290 -19.53 -5.68 12.66
N GLU A 291 -20.76 -6.15 12.49
CA GLU A 291 -21.06 -7.59 12.41
C GLU A 291 -20.35 -8.23 11.20
N ARG A 292 -20.48 -7.62 10.02
CA ARG A 292 -19.81 -8.07 8.79
C ARG A 292 -18.30 -8.10 8.95
N SER A 293 -17.73 -7.05 9.53
CA SER A 293 -16.31 -6.99 9.81
C SER A 293 -15.86 -8.11 10.75
N LYS A 294 -16.63 -8.43 11.78
CA LYS A 294 -16.33 -9.54 12.70
C LYS A 294 -16.35 -10.90 11.99
N LYS A 295 -17.37 -11.15 11.16
CA LYS A 295 -17.50 -12.39 10.36
C LYS A 295 -16.32 -12.55 9.39
N ALA A 296 -16.00 -11.51 8.62
CA ALA A 296 -14.88 -11.53 7.68
C ALA A 296 -13.52 -11.70 8.38
N MET A 297 -13.29 -11.00 9.51
CA MET A 297 -12.04 -11.17 10.28
C MET A 297 -11.87 -12.59 10.80
N ALA A 298 -12.93 -13.27 11.25
CA ALA A 298 -12.82 -14.64 11.71
C ALA A 298 -12.28 -15.60 10.61
N ILE A 299 -12.72 -15.40 9.36
CA ILE A 299 -12.23 -16.16 8.21
C ILE A 299 -10.76 -15.82 7.92
N ILE A 300 -10.44 -14.52 7.87
CA ILE A 300 -9.07 -14.03 7.62
C ILE A 300 -8.09 -14.56 8.66
N GLU A 301 -8.45 -14.49 9.95
CA GLU A 301 -7.61 -14.96 11.05
C GLU A 301 -7.40 -16.47 10.98
N ARG A 302 -8.46 -17.23 10.70
CA ARG A 302 -8.36 -18.69 10.55
C ARG A 302 -7.44 -19.07 9.39
N ILE A 303 -7.65 -18.49 8.20
CA ILE A 303 -6.82 -18.78 7.01
C ILE A 303 -5.37 -18.37 7.25
N GLY A 304 -5.12 -17.16 7.77
CA GLY A 304 -3.78 -16.71 8.09
C GLY A 304 -3.06 -17.62 9.08
N PHE A 305 -3.76 -18.08 10.12
CA PHE A 305 -3.20 -19.01 11.10
C PHE A 305 -2.90 -20.38 10.49
N GLU A 306 -3.80 -20.92 9.66
CA GLU A 306 -3.59 -22.19 8.95
C GLU A 306 -2.36 -22.12 8.04
N GLU A 307 -2.20 -21.05 7.26
CA GLU A 307 -1.08 -20.88 6.33
C GLU A 307 0.25 -20.69 7.07
N HIS A 308 0.30 -19.86 8.11
CA HIS A 308 1.51 -19.65 8.89
C HIS A 308 1.90 -20.88 9.73
N SER A 309 0.92 -21.64 10.24
CA SER A 309 1.20 -22.86 11.02
C SER A 309 1.94 -23.92 10.21
N ARG A 310 1.76 -23.95 8.88
CA ARG A 310 2.51 -24.84 7.98
C ARG A 310 4.01 -24.52 7.92
N LEU A 311 4.41 -23.31 8.32
CA LEU A 311 5.81 -22.91 8.36
C LEU A 311 6.51 -23.33 9.65
N VAL A 312 5.77 -23.65 10.72
CA VAL A 312 6.36 -24.03 12.01
C VAL A 312 7.15 -25.33 11.87
N GLY A 313 8.38 -25.33 12.42
CA GLY A 313 9.36 -26.41 12.30
C GLY A 313 10.23 -26.35 11.04
N SER A 314 9.94 -25.43 10.10
CA SER A 314 10.79 -25.24 8.92
C SER A 314 12.00 -24.34 9.23
N ARG A 315 13.08 -24.54 8.46
CA ARG A 315 14.24 -23.64 8.42
C ARG A 315 14.17 -22.80 7.15
N ALA A 316 14.36 -21.49 7.27
CA ALA A 316 14.30 -20.57 6.16
C ALA A 316 15.21 -19.36 6.34
N ARG A 317 15.62 -18.77 5.21
CA ARG A 317 16.33 -17.50 5.18
C ARG A 317 15.37 -16.33 5.44
N VAL A 318 15.74 -15.50 6.40
CA VAL A 318 14.98 -14.31 6.81
C VAL A 318 15.85 -13.06 6.58
N LEU A 319 15.32 -12.08 5.85
CA LEU A 319 15.94 -10.76 5.75
C LEU A 319 15.49 -9.90 6.94
N VAL A 320 16.35 -9.71 7.93
CA VAL A 320 16.12 -8.84 9.09
C VAL A 320 16.38 -7.39 8.71
N VAL A 321 15.40 -6.52 8.90
CA VAL A 321 15.46 -5.13 8.42
C VAL A 321 15.51 -4.08 9.53
N GLY A 322 15.24 -4.44 10.77
CA GLY A 322 15.26 -3.50 11.90
C GLY A 322 14.27 -3.85 13.01
N PRO A 323 13.96 -2.90 13.90
CA PRO A 323 13.09 -3.13 15.04
C PRO A 323 11.61 -3.30 14.62
N ALA A 324 10.93 -4.24 15.25
CA ALA A 324 9.49 -4.42 15.11
C ALA A 324 8.72 -3.42 15.99
N GLU A 325 7.49 -3.08 15.61
CA GLU A 325 6.65 -2.12 16.35
C GLU A 325 6.28 -2.60 17.77
N ARG A 326 6.09 -3.92 17.93
CA ARG A 326 5.70 -4.56 19.21
C ARG A 326 6.86 -5.25 19.94
N GLY A 327 8.09 -4.82 19.66
CA GLY A 327 9.31 -5.37 20.25
C GLY A 327 9.91 -6.54 19.47
N GLY A 328 11.22 -6.75 19.64
CA GLY A 328 12.01 -7.65 18.81
C GLY A 328 12.47 -7.02 17.50
N LEU A 329 12.99 -7.85 16.60
CA LEU A 329 13.40 -7.48 15.25
C LEU A 329 12.39 -8.01 14.24
N GLU A 330 12.12 -7.20 13.22
CA GLU A 330 11.28 -7.56 12.08
C GLU A 330 12.18 -8.04 10.94
N GLY A 331 11.85 -9.23 10.42
CA GLY A 331 12.39 -9.75 9.19
C GLY A 331 11.32 -10.31 8.26
N ARG A 332 11.73 -10.69 7.05
CA ARG A 332 10.82 -11.19 6.01
C ARG A 332 11.38 -12.41 5.31
N LEU A 333 10.52 -13.39 5.06
CA LEU A 333 10.81 -14.49 4.15
C LEU A 333 10.80 -14.01 2.69
N TYR A 334 11.27 -14.86 1.77
CA TYR A 334 11.30 -14.59 0.34
C TYR A 334 9.92 -14.25 -0.27
N ASN A 335 8.83 -14.73 0.34
CA ASN A 335 7.44 -14.42 -0.05
C ASN A 335 6.80 -13.30 0.79
N TYR A 336 7.61 -12.53 1.52
CA TYR A 336 7.17 -11.39 2.33
C TYR A 336 6.34 -11.72 3.57
N VAL A 337 6.25 -13.00 3.96
CA VAL A 337 5.76 -13.39 5.30
C VAL A 337 6.66 -12.77 6.36
N GLN A 338 6.05 -12.11 7.34
CA GLN A 338 6.75 -11.41 8.40
C GLN A 338 7.21 -12.39 9.48
N VAL A 339 8.48 -12.28 9.87
CA VAL A 339 9.11 -13.05 10.94
C VAL A 339 9.55 -12.09 12.03
N ILE A 340 9.15 -12.34 13.27
CA ILE A 340 9.66 -11.60 14.42
C ILE A 340 10.68 -12.45 15.17
N LEU A 341 11.85 -11.86 15.38
CA LEU A 341 12.96 -12.46 16.13
C LEU A 341 13.10 -11.75 17.48
N ARG A 342 13.27 -12.51 18.55
CA ARG A 342 13.53 -11.96 19.89
C ARG A 342 15.03 -11.76 20.16
N GLU A 343 15.86 -12.53 19.48
CA GLU A 343 17.32 -12.44 19.56
C GLU A 343 17.81 -11.16 18.89
N LYS A 344 18.84 -10.55 19.47
CA LYS A 344 19.47 -9.35 18.90
C LYS A 344 20.49 -9.79 17.85
N VAL A 345 20.19 -9.49 16.59
CA VAL A 345 21.10 -9.69 15.47
C VAL A 345 21.20 -8.41 14.63
N GLU A 346 22.31 -8.28 13.90
CA GLU A 346 22.46 -7.20 12.93
C GLU A 346 21.50 -7.37 11.74
N PRO A 347 21.01 -6.29 11.12
CA PRO A 347 20.23 -6.38 9.90
C PRO A 347 20.97 -7.13 8.78
N GLY A 348 20.27 -7.98 8.04
CA GLY A 348 20.86 -8.85 7.03
C GLY A 348 20.10 -10.17 6.88
N TRP A 349 20.63 -11.07 6.06
CA TRP A 349 20.10 -12.42 5.92
C TRP A 349 20.58 -13.33 7.04
N HIS A 350 19.64 -14.03 7.67
CA HIS A 350 19.92 -15.03 8.70
C HIS A 350 19.16 -16.33 8.40
N GLU A 351 19.76 -17.46 8.76
CA GLU A 351 19.06 -18.75 8.81
C GLU A 351 18.25 -18.81 10.10
N VAL A 352 16.96 -19.15 9.97
CA VAL A 352 16.01 -19.09 11.08
C VAL A 352 15.14 -20.33 11.07
N GLU A 353 14.96 -20.94 12.23
CA GLU A 353 13.92 -21.94 12.47
C GLU A 353 12.64 -21.25 12.93
N ILE A 354 11.53 -21.52 12.25
CA ILE A 354 10.22 -20.96 12.59
C ILE A 354 9.60 -21.79 13.71
N VAL A 355 9.31 -21.19 14.85
CA VAL A 355 8.93 -21.90 16.08
C VAL A 355 7.49 -21.66 16.52
N GLU A 356 6.86 -20.59 16.05
CA GLU A 356 5.50 -20.20 16.43
C GLU A 356 4.84 -19.45 15.28
N ALA A 357 3.53 -19.59 15.16
CA ALA A 357 2.73 -18.86 14.19
C ALA A 357 1.59 -18.11 14.88
N THR A 358 1.29 -16.93 14.37
CA THR A 358 0.03 -16.23 14.61
C THR A 358 -0.73 -16.13 13.29
N TRP A 359 -1.94 -15.59 13.31
CA TRP A 359 -2.64 -15.34 12.04
C TRP A 359 -1.97 -14.26 11.17
N TYR A 360 -1.13 -13.41 11.76
CA TYR A 360 -0.55 -12.24 11.07
C TYR A 360 0.93 -12.44 10.69
N ASP A 361 1.69 -13.11 11.54
CA ASP A 361 3.15 -13.25 11.44
C ASP A 361 3.62 -14.59 12.03
N VAL A 362 4.91 -14.87 11.90
CA VAL A 362 5.57 -16.00 12.56
C VAL A 362 6.68 -15.54 13.49
N ARG A 363 7.09 -16.40 14.43
CA ARG A 363 8.25 -16.19 15.30
C ARG A 363 9.35 -17.16 14.92
N GLY A 364 10.58 -16.66 14.94
CA GLY A 364 11.75 -17.45 14.61
C GLY A 364 12.84 -17.40 15.67
N LYS A 365 13.75 -18.37 15.60
CA LYS A 365 15.03 -18.41 16.32
C LYS A 365 16.17 -18.58 15.33
N ILE A 366 17.30 -17.93 15.61
CA ILE A 366 18.51 -18.11 14.79
C ILE A 366 19.01 -19.55 14.93
N VAL A 367 19.51 -20.13 13.83
CA VAL A 367 20.09 -21.48 13.78
C VAL A 367 21.60 -21.42 13.81
#